data_AF-A0A9Q0IA06-F1
#
_entry.id   AF-A0A9Q0IA06-F1
#
_cell.length_a   1.000
_cell.length_b   1.000
_cell.length_c   1.000
_cell.angle_alpha   90.00
_cell.angle_beta   90.00
_cell.angle_gamma   90.00
#
_symmetry.space_group_name_H-M   'P 1'
#
loop_
_entity.id
_entity.type
_entity.pdbx_description
1 polymer ?
#
loop_
_entity_poly.entity_id
_entity_poly.type
_entity_poly.pdbx_seq_one_letter_code
_entity_poly.pdbx_strand_id
1 'polypeptide(L)'
;MEEESITLQHAGSIMLQHAGSITLQHAGSITLQHAGSITLQHAGSITLQHAGSITLQHAGSIPLQHAGSITLQHAGSITLQHAGSITLQHAGSITLQHAGSITLQHAGSITLQHAGSITLQHAGSITLQHAGSITLQHAGSITLQHAGSITLQHAGSITLQHAGSITLQHAGSITLQHAGSITLQHAGSITLQHAGSITLQHAGSITLQHAGSITLQHAGSITLQHAGSITLAP
;
A
#
# COMPACT_ATOMS: atom_id res chain seq x y z
N MET A 1 -31.43 -21.78 -3.96
CA MET A 1 -31.92 -20.52 -3.36
C MET A 1 -32.05 -19.54 -4.50
N GLU A 2 -33.24 -19.03 -4.76
CA GLU A 2 -33.46 -18.03 -5.81
C GLU A 2 -32.48 -16.87 -5.61
N GLU A 3 -31.65 -16.59 -6.61
CA GLU A 3 -30.81 -15.39 -6.62
C GLU A 3 -31.73 -14.18 -6.82
N GLU A 4 -32.24 -13.63 -5.72
CA GLU A 4 -32.96 -12.35 -5.78
C GLU A 4 -32.01 -11.28 -6.30
N SER A 5 -32.33 -10.77 -7.49
CA SER A 5 -31.67 -9.63 -8.09
C SER A 5 -32.48 -8.37 -7.79
N ILE A 6 -31.81 -7.36 -7.25
CA ILE A 6 -32.43 -6.11 -6.80
C ILE A 6 -31.87 -4.97 -7.65
N THR A 7 -32.76 -4.28 -8.37
CA THR A 7 -32.40 -3.10 -9.16
C THR A 7 -33.22 -1.90 -8.69
N LEU A 8 -32.54 -0.83 -8.27
CA LEU A 8 -33.18 0.43 -7.88
C LEU A 8 -32.46 1.61 -8.52
N GLN A 9 -33.19 2.70 -8.76
CA GLN A 9 -32.59 3.94 -9.25
C GLN A 9 -32.23 4.90 -8.10
N HIS A 10 -33.13 5.09 -7.14
CA HIS A 10 -32.91 6.03 -6.05
C HIS A 10 -33.42 5.44 -4.75
N ALA A 11 -32.62 5.54 -3.69
CA ALA A 11 -33.03 5.21 -2.35
C ALA A 11 -32.37 6.16 -1.35
N GLY A 12 -33.11 6.61 -0.33
CA GLY A 12 -32.49 7.33 0.79
C GLY A 12 -31.63 6.39 1.62
N SER A 13 -32.23 5.30 2.11
CA SER A 13 -31.59 4.26 2.90
C SER A 13 -32.04 2.88 2.44
N ILE A 14 -31.10 1.94 2.36
CA ILE A 14 -31.37 0.53 2.04
C ILE A 14 -30.80 -0.34 3.15
N MET A 15 -31.60 -1.29 3.63
CA MET A 15 -31.15 -2.34 4.54
C MET A 15 -31.59 -3.69 3.99
N LEU A 16 -30.64 -4.58 3.71
CA LEU A 16 -30.87 -5.89 3.12
C LEU A 16 -30.07 -6.96 3.86
N GLN A 17 -30.69 -8.10 4.13
CA GLN A 17 -30.03 -9.21 4.82
C GLN A 17 -29.30 -10.12 3.83
N HIS A 18 -29.97 -10.49 2.74
CA HIS A 18 -29.43 -11.36 1.71
C HIS A 18 -29.84 -10.84 0.34
N ALA A 19 -28.90 -10.83 -0.61
CA ALA A 19 -29.19 -10.62 -2.01
C ALA A 19 -28.18 -11.39 -2.87
N GLY A 20 -28.64 -11.95 -3.98
CA GLY A 20 -27.73 -12.53 -4.97
C GLY A 20 -26.94 -11.42 -5.66
N SER A 21 -27.68 -10.47 -6.24
CA SER A 21 -27.11 -9.35 -7.00
C SER A 21 -27.85 -8.05 -6.71
N ILE A 22 -27.12 -6.96 -6.52
CA ILE A 22 -27.68 -5.61 -6.33
C ILE A 22 -27.08 -4.64 -7.34
N THR A 23 -27.95 -3.92 -8.04
CA THR A 23 -27.58 -2.78 -8.88
C THR A 23 -28.32 -1.54 -8.43
N LEU A 24 -27.59 -0.48 -8.09
CA LEU A 24 -28.17 0.77 -7.60
C LEU A 24 -27.48 2.00 -8.21
N GLN A 25 -28.26 2.97 -8.67
CA GLN A 25 -27.72 4.24 -9.17
C GLN A 25 -27.39 5.21 -8.02
N HIS A 26 -28.36 5.54 -7.17
CA HIS A 26 -28.16 6.51 -6.09
C HIS A 26 -28.66 6.00 -4.74
N ALA A 27 -27.80 6.12 -3.72
CA ALA A 27 -28.14 5.87 -2.33
C ALA A 27 -27.58 6.95 -1.39
N GLY A 28 -28.34 7.28 -0.35
CA GLY A 28 -27.76 7.95 0.81
C GLY A 28 -26.91 6.98 1.64
N SER A 29 -27.56 5.96 2.22
CA SER A 29 -26.92 4.94 3.05
C SER A 29 -27.35 3.52 2.65
N ILE A 30 -26.40 2.59 2.71
CA ILE A 30 -26.63 1.18 2.41
C ILE A 30 -26.03 0.34 3.53
N THR A 31 -26.82 -0.57 4.09
CA THR A 31 -26.36 -1.61 5.00
C THR A 31 -26.77 -2.98 4.48
N LEU A 32 -25.79 -3.84 4.21
CA LEU A 32 -26.01 -5.19 3.73
C LEU A 32 -25.26 -6.20 4.60
N GLN A 33 -25.87 -7.36 4.86
CA GLN A 33 -25.15 -8.47 5.49
C GLN A 33 -24.48 -9.38 4.46
N HIS A 34 -25.25 -9.99 3.56
CA HIS A 34 -24.75 -10.95 2.58
C HIS A 34 -25.12 -10.53 1.17
N ALA A 35 -24.11 -10.39 0.31
CA ALA A 35 -24.30 -10.14 -1.11
C ALA A 35 -23.35 -10.98 -1.96
N GLY A 36 -23.87 -11.57 -3.04
CA GLY A 36 -23.02 -12.17 -4.07
C GLY A 36 -22.27 -11.09 -4.85
N SER A 37 -23.01 -10.22 -5.54
CA SER A 37 -22.48 -9.14 -6.36
C SER A 37 -23.16 -7.81 -6.08
N ILE A 38 -22.40 -6.73 -6.05
CA ILE A 38 -22.87 -5.37 -5.78
C ILE A 38 -22.30 -4.42 -6.83
N THR A 39 -23.16 -3.65 -7.51
CA THR A 39 -22.78 -2.56 -8.42
C THR A 39 -23.50 -1.26 -8.06
N LEU A 40 -22.75 -0.25 -7.62
CA LEU A 40 -23.27 1.07 -7.23
C LEU A 40 -22.61 2.19 -8.01
N GLN A 41 -23.39 3.19 -8.43
CA GLN A 41 -22.85 4.41 -9.02
C GLN A 41 -22.52 5.45 -7.94
N HIS A 42 -23.49 5.83 -7.13
CA HIS A 42 -23.33 6.87 -6.10
C HIS A 42 -23.87 6.41 -4.76
N ALA A 43 -23.05 6.50 -3.72
CA ALA A 43 -23.46 6.28 -2.34
C ALA A 43 -22.83 7.27 -1.37
N GLY A 44 -23.58 7.74 -0.38
CA GLY A 44 -23.00 8.48 0.74
C GLY A 44 -22.16 7.56 1.64
N SER A 45 -22.78 6.51 2.17
CA SER A 45 -22.15 5.54 3.06
C SER A 45 -22.60 4.11 2.76
N ILE A 46 -21.66 3.16 2.81
CA ILE A 46 -21.89 1.74 2.55
C ILE A 46 -21.28 0.91 3.67
N THR A 47 -22.10 0.14 4.37
CA THR A 47 -21.65 -0.86 5.36
C THR A 47 -21.98 -2.26 4.86
N LEU A 48 -20.98 -3.14 4.81
CA LEU A 48 -21.14 -4.52 4.32
C LEU A 48 -20.40 -5.52 5.21
N GLN A 49 -20.98 -6.71 5.39
CA GLN A 49 -20.39 -7.77 6.23
C GLN A 49 -19.79 -8.92 5.42
N HIS A 50 -20.43 -9.31 4.32
CA HIS A 50 -19.96 -10.36 3.44
C HIS A 50 -20.32 -10.04 1.99
N ALA A 51 -19.30 -9.97 1.14
CA ALA A 51 -19.46 -9.75 -0.29
C ALA A 51 -18.59 -10.69 -1.12
N GLY A 52 -19.16 -11.24 -2.19
CA GLY A 52 -18.35 -11.86 -3.25
C GLY A 52 -17.57 -10.80 -4.03
N SER A 53 -18.29 -9.97 -4.77
CA SER A 53 -17.74 -8.93 -5.64
C SER A 53 -18.43 -7.59 -5.46
N ILE A 54 -17.64 -6.51 -5.46
CA ILE A 54 -18.14 -5.15 -5.26
C ILE A 54 -17.53 -4.19 -6.30
N THR A 55 -18.38 -3.45 -7.01
CA THR A 55 -17.99 -2.39 -7.94
C THR A 55 -18.70 -1.07 -7.58
N LEU A 56 -17.94 -0.04 -7.21
CA LEU A 56 -18.46 1.29 -6.83
C LEU A 56 -17.81 2.38 -7.68
N GLN A 57 -18.59 3.33 -8.19
CA GLN A 57 -18.00 4.52 -8.81
C GLN A 57 -17.67 5.61 -7.80
N HIS A 58 -18.65 6.09 -7.06
CA HIS A 58 -18.50 7.17 -6.10
C HIS A 58 -19.06 6.79 -4.74
N ALA A 59 -18.22 6.85 -3.70
CA ALA A 59 -18.66 6.63 -2.34
C ALA A 59 -17.96 7.54 -1.33
N GLY A 60 -18.72 8.01 -0.33
CA GLY A 60 -18.16 8.82 0.75
C GLY A 60 -17.36 7.97 1.75
N SER A 61 -18.04 7.03 2.41
CA SER A 61 -17.46 6.16 3.45
C SER A 61 -17.84 4.69 3.27
N ILE A 62 -16.86 3.80 3.36
CA ILE A 62 -17.00 2.39 2.98
C ILE A 62 -16.35 1.46 4.03
N PRO A 63 -17.02 1.19 5.17
CA PRO A 63 -16.68 0.07 6.04
C PRO A 63 -17.16 -1.28 5.46
N LEU A 64 -16.22 -2.18 5.16
CA LEU A 64 -16.54 -3.55 4.74
C LEU A 64 -15.81 -4.57 5.62
N GLN A 65 -16.52 -5.61 6.03
CA GLN A 65 -15.94 -6.85 6.51
C GLN A 65 -16.09 -7.89 5.39
N HIS A 66 -15.07 -8.74 5.23
CA HIS A 66 -15.02 -9.86 4.29
C HIS A 66 -15.50 -9.58 2.86
N ALA A 67 -14.55 -9.31 1.96
CA ALA A 67 -14.82 -9.21 0.54
C ALA A 67 -13.89 -10.10 -0.29
N GLY A 68 -14.44 -10.75 -1.32
CA GLY A 68 -13.63 -11.45 -2.31
C GLY A 68 -12.86 -10.48 -3.19
N SER A 69 -13.59 -9.66 -3.96
CA SER A 69 -13.06 -8.69 -4.92
C SER A 69 -13.72 -7.31 -4.77
N ILE A 70 -12.91 -6.25 -4.82
CA ILE A 70 -13.34 -4.87 -4.65
C ILE A 70 -12.73 -4.00 -5.76
N THR A 71 -13.57 -3.24 -6.47
CA THR A 71 -13.18 -2.23 -7.46
C THR A 71 -13.88 -0.90 -7.18
N LEU A 72 -13.13 0.15 -6.80
CA LEU A 72 -13.68 1.49 -6.55
C LEU A 72 -12.96 2.54 -7.41
N GLN A 73 -13.70 3.55 -7.88
CA GLN A 73 -13.16 4.64 -8.71
C GLN A 73 -12.92 5.96 -7.97
N HIS A 74 -13.77 6.28 -6.99
CA HIS A 74 -13.65 7.47 -6.16
C HIS A 74 -14.19 7.19 -4.77
N ALA A 75 -13.34 7.32 -3.76
CA ALA A 75 -13.73 7.13 -2.38
C ALA A 75 -13.14 8.20 -1.45
N GLY A 76 -13.95 8.69 -0.52
CA GLY A 76 -13.47 9.55 0.56
C GLY A 76 -12.63 8.75 1.56
N SER A 77 -13.28 7.79 2.24
CA SER A 77 -12.67 6.95 3.27
C SER A 77 -13.07 5.48 3.11
N ILE A 78 -12.08 4.59 3.19
CA ILE A 78 -12.25 3.14 3.05
C ILE A 78 -11.68 2.45 4.28
N THR A 79 -12.45 1.52 4.87
CA THR A 79 -11.99 0.64 5.94
C THR A 79 -12.39 -0.80 5.62
N LEU A 80 -11.41 -1.67 5.38
CA LEU A 80 -11.67 -3.08 5.05
C LEU A 80 -11.00 -4.02 6.03
N GLN A 81 -11.74 -5.04 6.45
CA GLN A 81 -11.21 -6.18 7.18
C GLN A 81 -11.41 -7.44 6.35
N HIS A 82 -10.31 -8.12 6.01
CA HIS A 82 -10.27 -9.31 5.15
C HIS A 82 -10.76 -9.04 3.73
N ALA A 83 -9.81 -8.84 2.82
CA ALA A 83 -10.08 -8.74 1.40
C ALA A 83 -9.16 -9.65 0.58
N GLY A 84 -9.72 -10.31 -0.43
CA GLY A 84 -8.93 -11.07 -1.41
C GLY A 84 -8.13 -10.14 -2.31
N SER A 85 -8.84 -9.39 -3.15
CA SER A 85 -8.28 -8.48 -4.16
C SER A 85 -8.94 -7.10 -4.10
N ILE A 86 -8.14 -6.04 -4.14
CA ILE A 86 -8.60 -4.65 -4.09
C ILE A 86 -7.97 -3.86 -5.23
N THR A 87 -8.80 -3.15 -6.00
CA THR A 87 -8.38 -2.16 -6.98
C THR A 87 -9.08 -0.83 -6.68
N LEU A 88 -8.32 0.22 -6.38
CA LEU A 88 -8.87 1.55 -6.11
C LEU A 88 -8.22 2.59 -7.03
N GLN A 89 -9.06 3.38 -7.68
CA GLN A 89 -8.68 4.65 -8.28
C GLN A 89 -9.14 5.75 -7.31
N HIS A 90 -8.32 6.77 -7.08
CA HIS A 90 -8.62 7.95 -6.26
C HIS A 90 -9.27 7.69 -4.88
N ALA A 91 -8.43 7.59 -3.85
CA ALA A 91 -8.90 7.51 -2.47
C ALA A 91 -8.29 8.61 -1.58
N GLY A 92 -9.12 9.19 -0.70
CA GLY A 92 -8.64 10.09 0.33
C GLY A 92 -7.83 9.35 1.40
N SER A 93 -8.51 8.46 2.13
CA SER A 93 -7.92 7.64 3.21
C SER A 93 -8.28 6.18 3.07
N ILE A 94 -7.30 5.30 3.28
CA ILE A 94 -7.46 3.84 3.20
C ILE A 94 -6.89 3.20 4.46
N THR A 95 -7.69 2.36 5.12
CA THR A 95 -7.25 1.47 6.21
C THR A 95 -7.63 0.03 5.89
N LEU A 96 -6.65 -0.87 5.74
CA LEU A 96 -6.90 -2.29 5.44
C LEU A 96 -6.23 -3.20 6.47
N GLN A 97 -6.96 -4.22 6.90
CA GLN A 97 -6.44 -5.32 7.70
C GLN A 97 -6.65 -6.63 6.94
N HIS A 98 -5.57 -7.38 6.74
CA HIS A 98 -5.55 -8.64 5.99
C HIS A 98 -6.03 -8.50 4.55
N ALA A 99 -5.08 -8.23 3.65
CA ALA A 99 -5.36 -8.17 2.22
C ALA A 99 -4.44 -9.11 1.42
N GLY A 100 -5.00 -9.82 0.45
CA GLY A 100 -4.21 -10.64 -0.47
C GLY A 100 -3.42 -9.77 -1.45
N SER A 101 -4.13 -9.10 -2.36
CA SER A 101 -3.54 -8.23 -3.39
C SER A 101 -4.19 -6.84 -3.40
N ILE A 102 -3.37 -5.80 -3.48
CA ILE A 102 -3.81 -4.40 -3.49
C ILE A 102 -3.17 -3.65 -4.66
N THR A 103 -3.99 -2.99 -5.47
CA THR A 103 -3.57 -2.05 -6.50
C THR A 103 -4.26 -0.70 -6.29
N LEU A 104 -3.49 0.36 -6.03
CA LEU A 104 -4.03 1.71 -5.83
C LEU A 104 -3.41 2.73 -6.80
N GLN A 105 -4.25 3.58 -7.36
CA GLN A 105 -3.83 4.72 -8.17
C GLN A 105 -4.38 6.00 -7.54
N HIS A 106 -3.48 6.89 -7.11
CA HIS A 106 -3.76 8.12 -6.36
C HIS A 106 -4.41 7.89 -5.00
N ALA A 107 -3.59 7.95 -3.95
CA ALA A 107 -4.07 7.89 -2.58
C ALA A 107 -3.47 9.00 -1.71
N GLY A 108 -4.28 9.61 -0.86
CA GLY A 108 -3.81 10.58 0.13
C GLY A 108 -3.01 9.89 1.25
N SER A 109 -3.71 9.07 2.04
CA SER A 109 -3.14 8.32 3.17
C SER A 109 -3.50 6.85 3.11
N ILE A 110 -2.53 5.98 3.36
CA ILE A 110 -2.68 4.52 3.35
C ILE A 110 -2.11 3.93 4.64
N THR A 111 -2.92 3.13 5.32
CA THR A 111 -2.49 2.28 6.45
C THR A 111 -2.88 0.83 6.18
N LEU A 112 -1.89 -0.07 6.08
CA LEU A 112 -2.15 -1.50 5.84
C LEU A 112 -1.49 -2.37 6.91
N GLN A 113 -2.21 -3.38 7.37
CA GLN A 113 -1.71 -4.41 8.25
C GLN A 113 -1.92 -5.79 7.62
N HIS A 114 -0.85 -6.57 7.48
CA HIS A 114 -0.83 -7.88 6.83
C HIS A 114 -1.30 -7.84 5.38
N ALA A 115 -0.38 -7.54 4.46
CA ALA A 115 -0.63 -7.55 3.03
C ALA A 115 0.28 -8.55 2.30
N GLY A 116 -0.28 -9.29 1.35
CA GLY A 116 0.50 -10.17 0.47
C GLY A 116 1.31 -9.35 -0.54
N SER A 117 0.61 -8.74 -1.49
CA SER A 117 1.19 -7.96 -2.60
C SER A 117 0.57 -6.58 -2.70
N ILE A 118 1.40 -5.54 -2.84
CA ILE A 118 0.97 -4.15 -2.92
C ILE A 118 1.63 -3.46 -4.12
N THR A 119 0.80 -2.81 -4.95
CA THR A 119 1.22 -1.94 -6.04
C THR A 119 0.56 -0.57 -5.90
N LEU A 120 1.33 0.50 -5.71
CA LEU A 120 0.81 1.86 -5.57
C LEU A 120 1.43 2.82 -6.59
N GLN A 121 0.59 3.65 -7.20
CA GLN A 121 1.00 4.79 -8.01
C GLN A 121 0.47 6.07 -7.38
N HIS A 122 1.36 7.01 -7.08
CA HIS A 122 1.08 8.29 -6.44
C HIS A 122 0.43 8.16 -5.06
N ALA A 123 1.25 8.18 -4.03
CA ALA A 123 0.78 8.18 -2.65
C ALA A 123 1.38 9.34 -1.84
N GLY A 124 0.56 10.00 -1.03
CA GLY A 124 1.02 11.02 -0.09
C GLY A 124 1.80 10.39 1.08
N SER A 125 1.09 9.64 1.92
CA SER A 125 1.64 8.96 3.10
C SER A 125 1.27 7.47 3.11
N ILE A 126 2.24 6.62 3.41
CA ILE A 126 2.08 5.17 3.47
C ILE A 126 2.65 4.64 4.79
N THR A 127 1.84 3.88 5.53
CA THR A 127 2.27 3.10 6.70
C THR A 127 1.88 1.63 6.50
N LEU A 128 2.86 0.72 6.46
CA LEU A 128 2.61 -0.72 6.30
C LEU A 128 3.25 -1.52 7.43
N GLN A 129 2.50 -2.49 7.95
CA GLN A 129 3.00 -3.48 8.90
C GLN A 129 2.78 -4.89 8.33
N HIS A 130 3.86 -5.66 8.20
CA HIS A 130 3.88 -6.99 7.59
C HIS A 130 3.39 -7.00 6.13
N ALA A 131 4.35 -6.85 5.21
CA ALA A 131 4.09 -6.95 3.79
C ALA A 131 5.01 -7.98 3.11
N GLY A 132 4.44 -8.78 2.20
CA GLY A 132 5.23 -9.70 1.37
C GLY A 132 6.04 -8.95 0.32
N SER A 133 5.35 -8.38 -0.66
CA SER A 133 5.94 -7.67 -1.80
C SER A 133 5.32 -6.29 -1.99
N ILE A 134 6.16 -5.27 -2.17
CA ILE A 134 5.74 -3.87 -2.33
C ILE A 134 6.39 -3.26 -3.57
N THR A 135 5.57 -2.67 -4.44
CA THR A 135 6.03 -1.83 -5.56
C THR A 135 5.36 -0.46 -5.50
N LEU A 136 6.15 0.62 -5.35
CA LEU A 136 5.62 1.99 -5.29
C LEU A 136 6.25 2.87 -6.35
N GLN A 137 5.42 3.70 -7.00
CA GLN A 137 5.85 4.78 -7.89
C GLN A 137 5.32 6.10 -7.35
N HIS A 138 6.22 7.06 -7.10
CA HIS A 138 5.93 8.38 -6.54
C HIS A 138 5.25 8.32 -5.17
N ALA A 139 6.06 8.37 -4.12
CA ALA A 139 5.60 8.43 -2.75
C ALA A 139 6.19 9.63 -2.00
N GLY A 140 5.36 10.32 -1.22
CA GLY A 140 5.83 11.40 -0.34
C GLY A 140 6.60 10.83 0.85
N SER A 141 5.90 10.15 1.75
CA SER A 141 6.47 9.54 2.97
C SER A 141 6.07 8.08 3.11
N ILE A 142 7.04 7.23 3.46
CA ILE A 142 6.86 5.78 3.60
C ILE A 142 7.42 5.33 4.96
N THR A 143 6.60 4.61 5.72
CA THR A 143 7.02 3.88 6.93
C THR A 143 6.63 2.41 6.81
N LEU A 144 7.61 1.50 6.81
CA LEU A 144 7.36 0.06 6.72
C LEU A 144 8.00 -0.69 7.89
N GLN A 145 7.24 -1.63 8.47
CA GLN A 145 7.74 -2.57 9.46
C GLN A 145 7.51 -4.00 8.96
N HIS A 146 8.58 -4.79 8.88
CA HIS A 146 8.59 -6.16 8.35
C HIS A 146 8.12 -6.25 6.88
N ALA A 147 9.07 -6.16 5.96
CA ALA A 147 8.82 -6.33 4.54
C ALA A 147 9.72 -7.41 3.93
N GLY A 148 9.16 -8.24 3.06
CA GLY A 148 9.93 -9.21 2.28
C GLY A 148 10.76 -8.51 1.20
N SER A 149 10.07 -8.00 0.18
CA SER A 149 10.67 -7.34 -0.99
C SER A 149 10.06 -5.97 -1.24
N ILE A 150 10.91 -4.97 -1.47
CA ILE A 150 10.50 -3.58 -1.71
C ILE A 150 11.16 -3.04 -2.97
N THR A 151 10.36 -2.50 -3.88
CA THR A 151 10.82 -1.73 -5.06
C THR A 151 10.16 -0.35 -5.05
N LEU A 152 10.96 0.72 -4.97
CA LEU A 152 10.45 2.10 -4.98
C LEU A 152 11.10 2.93 -6.10
N GLN A 153 10.27 3.68 -6.82
CA GLN A 153 10.71 4.73 -7.75
C GLN A 153 10.17 6.08 -7.29
N HIS A 154 11.07 7.03 -7.06
CA HIS A 154 10.77 8.37 -6.57
C HIS A 154 10.09 8.39 -5.19
N ALA A 155 10.89 8.53 -4.15
CA ALA A 155 10.40 8.68 -2.78
C ALA A 155 10.99 9.91 -2.09
N GLY A 156 10.17 10.66 -1.36
CA GLY A 156 10.63 11.77 -0.53
C GLY A 156 11.40 11.26 0.69
N SER A 157 10.69 10.62 1.62
CA SER A 157 11.23 10.08 2.86
C SER A 157 10.85 8.61 3.05
N ILE A 158 11.81 7.79 3.46
CA ILE A 158 11.64 6.34 3.67
C ILE A 158 12.20 5.96 5.04
N THR A 159 11.38 5.29 5.86
CA THR A 159 11.79 4.63 7.10
C THR A 159 11.41 3.16 7.04
N LEU A 160 12.38 2.24 7.09
CA LEU A 160 12.14 0.80 7.07
C LEU A 160 12.77 0.11 8.28
N GLN A 161 12.00 -0.77 8.91
CA GLN A 161 12.49 -1.66 9.97
C GLN A 161 12.25 -3.12 9.56
N HIS A 162 13.32 -3.91 9.51
CA HIS A 162 13.32 -5.31 9.06
C HIS A 162 12.85 -5.48 7.62
N ALA A 163 13.79 -5.46 6.69
CA ALA A 163 13.52 -5.72 5.28
C ALA A 163 14.42 -6.84 4.73
N GLY A 164 13.86 -7.72 3.91
CA GLY A 164 14.63 -8.72 3.18
C GLY A 164 15.46 -8.08 2.07
N SER A 165 14.78 -7.62 1.02
CA SER A 165 15.38 -7.05 -0.19
C SER A 165 14.78 -5.67 -0.51
N ILE A 166 15.64 -4.70 -0.79
CA ILE A 166 15.25 -3.32 -1.09
C ILE A 166 15.93 -2.85 -2.39
N THR A 167 15.14 -2.33 -3.31
CA THR A 167 15.60 -1.63 -4.52
C THR A 167 14.96 -0.26 -4.59
N LEU A 168 15.76 0.82 -4.52
CA LEU A 168 15.27 2.20 -4.58
C LEU A 168 15.93 2.97 -5.73
N GLN A 169 15.12 3.71 -6.47
CA GLN A 169 15.58 4.65 -7.49
C GLN A 169 15.03 6.04 -7.16
N HIS A 170 15.93 7.01 -6.98
CA HIS A 170 15.63 8.39 -6.57
C HIS A 170 14.93 8.48 -5.21
N ALA A 171 15.71 8.69 -4.16
CA ALA A 171 15.20 8.92 -2.81
C ALA A 171 15.79 10.19 -2.18
N GLY A 172 14.95 10.96 -1.50
CA GLY A 172 15.42 12.12 -0.73
C GLY A 172 16.17 11.70 0.53
N SER A 173 15.46 11.09 1.47
CA SER A 173 16.00 10.60 2.75
C SER A 173 15.61 9.14 2.99
N ILE A 174 16.57 8.34 3.45
CA ILE A 174 16.40 6.91 3.74
C ILE A 174 16.95 6.62 5.14
N THR A 175 16.13 5.98 5.98
CA THR A 175 16.55 5.37 7.24
C THR A 175 16.17 3.90 7.26
N LEU A 176 17.15 3.00 7.34
CA LEU A 176 16.92 1.55 7.38
C LEU A 176 17.54 0.93 8.63
N GLN A 177 16.78 0.09 9.31
CA GLN A 177 17.25 -0.74 10.41
C GLN A 177 16.99 -2.22 10.09
N HIS A 178 18.05 -3.03 10.08
CA HIS A 178 18.02 -4.44 9.70
C HIS A 178 17.54 -4.69 8.27
N ALA A 179 18.49 -4.75 7.34
CA ALA A 179 18.23 -5.08 5.95
C ALA A 179 19.11 -6.23 5.46
N GLY A 180 18.55 -7.17 4.71
CA GLY A 180 19.32 -8.22 4.06
C GLY A 180 20.15 -7.67 2.90
N SER A 181 19.46 -7.24 1.84
CA SER A 181 20.09 -6.71 0.63
C SER A 181 19.49 -5.37 0.22
N ILE A 182 20.35 -4.42 -0.13
CA ILE A 182 19.97 -3.04 -0.49
C ILE A 182 20.66 -2.66 -1.80
N THR A 183 19.87 -2.17 -2.77
CA THR A 183 20.35 -1.52 -3.98
C THR A 183 19.74 -0.12 -4.07
N LEU A 184 20.56 0.94 -4.05
CA LEU A 184 20.11 2.32 -4.17
C LEU A 184 20.76 3.01 -5.37
N GLN A 185 19.95 3.70 -6.17
CA GLN A 185 20.39 4.59 -7.22
C GLN A 185 19.86 6.00 -6.93
N HIS A 186 20.77 6.97 -6.80
CA HIS A 186 20.48 8.36 -6.48
C HIS A 186 19.75 8.55 -5.14
N ALA A 187 20.52 8.79 -4.09
CA ALA A 187 19.97 9.12 -2.77
C ALA A 187 20.56 10.43 -2.23
N GLY A 188 19.72 11.27 -1.62
CA GLY A 188 20.19 12.47 -0.93
C GLY A 188 20.94 12.12 0.36
N SER A 189 20.24 11.53 1.32
CA SER A 189 20.78 11.11 2.61
C SER A 189 20.37 9.68 2.95
N ILE A 190 21.34 8.89 3.43
CA ILE A 190 21.16 7.49 3.79
C ILE A 190 21.69 7.26 5.21
N THR A 191 20.88 6.67 6.08
CA THR A 191 21.30 6.11 7.37
C THR A 191 20.93 4.64 7.42
N LEU A 192 21.93 3.75 7.53
CA LEU A 192 21.73 2.30 7.64
C LEU A 192 22.32 1.76 8.95
N GLN A 193 21.54 0.94 9.64
CA GLN A 193 21.98 0.14 10.78
C GLN A 193 21.73 -1.34 10.50
N HIS A 194 22.79 -2.15 10.58
CA HIS A 194 22.75 -3.60 10.34
C HIS A 194 22.26 -3.95 8.93
N ALA A 195 23.18 -3.95 7.97
CA ALA A 195 22.90 -4.36 6.61
C ALA A 195 23.78 -5.53 6.19
N GLY A 196 23.20 -6.52 5.49
CA GLY A 196 23.95 -7.63 4.92
C GLY A 196 24.80 -7.17 3.74
N SER A 197 24.17 -6.86 2.61
CA SER A 197 24.81 -6.42 1.38
C SER A 197 24.24 -5.09 0.88
N ILE A 198 25.10 -4.13 0.57
CA ILE A 198 24.73 -2.79 0.12
C ILE A 198 25.38 -2.50 -1.24
N THR A 199 24.58 -2.06 -2.21
CA THR A 199 25.06 -1.46 -3.47
C THR A 199 24.49 -0.06 -3.61
N LEU A 200 25.36 0.94 -3.74
CA LEU A 200 24.99 2.35 -3.82
C LEU A 200 25.60 2.99 -5.08
N GLN A 201 24.77 3.67 -5.85
CA GLN A 201 25.19 4.52 -6.97
C GLN A 201 24.69 5.93 -6.73
N HIS A 202 25.60 6.88 -6.59
CA HIS A 202 25.34 8.30 -6.32
C HIS A 202 24.58 8.55 -5.02
N ALA A 203 25.32 8.89 -3.97
CA ALA A 203 24.74 9.33 -2.71
C ALA A 203 25.29 10.69 -2.27
N GLY A 204 24.46 11.57 -1.72
CA GLY A 204 24.92 12.82 -1.11
C GLY A 204 25.68 12.55 0.20
N SER A 205 24.96 12.00 1.18
CA SER A 205 25.50 11.65 2.50
C SER A 205 25.13 10.23 2.89
N ILE A 206 26.10 9.51 3.47
CA ILE A 206 25.93 8.13 3.90
C ILE A 206 26.43 7.98 5.34
N THR A 207 25.59 7.44 6.23
CA THR A 207 25.98 6.95 7.55
C THR A 207 25.66 5.46 7.63
N LEU A 208 26.67 4.63 7.90
CA LEU A 208 26.52 3.17 8.01
C LEU A 208 27.06 2.68 9.35
N GLN A 209 26.27 1.87 10.04
CA GLN A 209 26.69 1.12 11.22
C GLN A 209 26.44 -0.36 10.98
N HIS A 210 27.50 -1.17 11.05
CA HIS A 210 27.46 -2.62 10.83
C HIS A 210 26.96 -3.02 9.44
N ALA A 211 27.88 -3.11 8.49
CA ALA A 211 27.60 -3.65 7.16
C ALA A 211 28.41 -4.93 6.89
N GLY A 212 27.81 -5.92 6.24
CA GLY A 212 28.54 -7.09 5.75
C GLY A 212 29.42 -6.71 4.55
N SER A 213 28.80 -6.43 3.40
CA SER A 213 29.46 -6.00 2.18
C SER A 213 28.90 -4.68 1.64
N ILE A 214 29.78 -3.82 1.14
CA ILE A 214 29.43 -2.52 0.56
C ILE A 214 30.10 -2.39 -0.81
N THR A 215 29.31 -2.07 -1.82
CA THR A 215 29.78 -1.58 -3.12
C THR A 215 29.27 -0.15 -3.31
N LEU A 216 30.17 0.78 -3.60
CA LEU A 216 29.83 2.20 -3.75
C LEU A 216 30.43 2.78 -5.03
N GLN A 217 29.60 3.46 -5.82
CA GLN A 217 30.01 4.37 -6.88
C GLN A 217 29.52 5.77 -6.55
N HIS A 218 30.46 6.70 -6.33
CA HIS A 218 30.21 8.12 -6.06
C HIS A 218 29.41 8.41 -4.77
N ALA A 219 30.07 9.01 -3.79
CA ALA A 219 29.42 9.62 -2.64
C ALA A 219 30.02 10.99 -2.32
N GLY A 220 29.20 11.91 -1.82
CA GLY A 220 29.68 13.20 -1.31
C GLY A 220 30.37 13.06 0.05
N SER A 221 29.71 12.42 1.01
CA SER A 221 30.24 12.17 2.36
C SER A 221 29.87 10.79 2.87
N ILE A 222 30.81 10.15 3.60
CA ILE A 222 30.65 8.80 4.14
C ILE A 222 31.14 8.76 5.58
N THR A 223 30.28 8.29 6.48
CA THR A 223 30.65 7.87 7.84
C THR A 223 30.38 6.38 7.97
N LEU A 224 31.40 5.63 8.39
CA LEU A 224 31.34 4.18 8.50
C LEU A 224 31.78 3.73 9.89
N GLN A 225 30.97 2.89 10.53
CA GLN A 225 31.32 2.21 11.77
C GLN A 225 31.10 0.71 11.59
N HIS A 226 32.20 -0.03 11.43
CA HIS A 226 32.26 -1.48 11.20
C HIS A 226 31.66 -1.91 9.84
N ALA A 227 32.54 -2.39 8.95
CA ALA A 227 32.16 -3.10 7.74
C ALA A 227 33.02 -4.35 7.56
N GLY A 228 32.46 -5.40 6.98
CA GLY A 228 33.21 -6.60 6.60
C GLY A 228 34.08 -6.36 5.36
N SER A 229 33.46 -6.02 4.23
CA SER A 229 34.15 -5.74 2.97
C SER A 229 33.63 -4.47 2.29
N ILE A 230 34.52 -3.67 1.72
CA ILE A 230 34.18 -2.43 1.00
C ILE A 230 34.84 -2.43 -0.37
N THR A 231 34.05 -2.24 -1.41
CA THR A 231 34.49 -2.05 -2.78
C THR A 231 34.06 -0.66 -3.24
N LEU A 232 35.04 0.14 -3.64
CA LEU A 232 34.80 1.42 -4.31
C LEU A 232 34.97 1.18 -5.81
N ALA A 233 33.86 1.29 -6.55
CA ALA A 233 33.92 1.22 -8.00
C ALA A 233 34.14 2.65 -8.55
N PRO A 234 34.84 2.77 -9.69
CA PRO A 234 35.09 4.06 -10.33
C PRO A 234 33.80 4.78 -10.74
#